data_AF-A0A564TDW0-F1
#
_entry.id   AF-A0A564TDW0-F1
#
_cell.length_a   1.000
_cell.length_b   1.000
_cell.length_c   1.000
_cell.angle_alpha   90.00
_cell.angle_beta   90.00
_cell.angle_gamma   90.00
#
_symmetry.space_group_name_H-M   'P 1'
#
loop_
_entity.id
_entity.type
_entity.pdbx_description
1 polymer ?
#
loop_
_entity_poly.entity_id
_entity_poly.type
_entity_poly.pdbx_seq_one_letter_code
_entity_poly.pdbx_strand_id
1 'polypeptide(L)'
;MRRFIRYLYEYEQEKKMRNVGFVKIEQDMEQCVIHVHGKGFRMEEDAKGLEVYLFWNQDEKCTGINMGVTEPPSPGLNYQLCYTPEDMGEKENYGLVNGIILKDISGHCYAAVWNDDAVNICQMEKWEMAEEETHEKEKSNAEASEEQEVKECGKRYKVRKIQRKDMVCLPRCEWKHANNSFLVHGYYNYHHLILTVCDGQLKLGVPGVYHPQEAKAAESFGFPEFLPFEETGLALTEEETNDRETFGYWCRDVRGSEDCADIQRKI
;
A
#
# COMPACT_ATOMS: atom_id res chain seq x y z
N MET A 1 -12.67 0.36 -20.06
CA MET A 1 -11.28 0.84 -19.99
C MET A 1 -11.20 2.28 -20.49
N ARG A 2 -10.74 3.20 -19.65
CA ARG A 2 -10.48 4.61 -19.95
C ARG A 2 -8.98 4.86 -19.84
N ARG A 3 -8.39 5.53 -20.83
CA ARG A 3 -6.99 5.93 -20.82
C ARG A 3 -6.86 7.41 -21.17
N PHE A 4 -6.16 8.17 -20.35
CA PHE A 4 -5.99 9.60 -20.58
C PHE A 4 -4.78 10.15 -19.83
N ILE A 5 -4.39 11.38 -20.19
CA ILE A 5 -3.27 12.10 -19.58
C ILE A 5 -3.83 13.34 -18.89
N ARG A 6 -3.29 13.63 -17.70
CA ARG A 6 -3.49 14.89 -16.99
C ARG A 6 -2.16 15.51 -16.63
N TYR A 7 -2.15 16.83 -16.54
CA TYR A 7 -0.94 17.57 -16.23
C TYR A 7 -0.84 17.75 -14.71
N LEU A 8 0.37 17.53 -14.21
CA LEU A 8 0.71 17.71 -12.80
C LEU A 8 1.19 19.15 -12.61
N TYR A 9 0.59 19.86 -11.66
CA TYR A 9 0.92 21.25 -11.35
C TYR A 9 1.29 21.43 -9.90
N GLU A 10 2.16 22.40 -9.64
CA GLU A 10 2.41 22.95 -8.31
C GLU A 10 1.28 23.92 -7.93
N TYR A 11 0.83 23.84 -6.68
CA TYR A 11 -0.20 24.70 -6.12
C TYR A 11 0.35 25.48 -4.93
N GLU A 12 0.09 26.78 -4.91
CA GLU A 12 0.38 27.67 -3.79
C GLU A 12 -0.89 28.50 -3.51
N GLN A 13 -1.38 28.48 -2.26
CA GLN A 13 -2.61 29.19 -1.86
C GLN A 13 -3.78 28.94 -2.82
N GLU A 14 -4.03 27.66 -3.17
CA GLU A 14 -5.09 27.21 -4.09
C GLU A 14 -4.96 27.66 -5.55
N LYS A 15 -3.88 28.37 -5.89
CA LYS A 15 -3.59 28.78 -7.27
C LYS A 15 -2.66 27.78 -7.92
N LYS A 16 -3.06 27.37 -9.13
CA LYS A 16 -2.24 26.59 -10.05
C LYS A 16 -1.06 27.44 -10.53
N MET A 17 0.16 27.06 -10.16
CA MET A 17 1.35 27.87 -10.39
C MET A 17 2.06 27.48 -11.69
N ARG A 18 2.72 26.33 -11.72
CA ARG A 18 3.49 25.86 -12.87
C ARG A 18 3.30 24.37 -13.11
N ASN A 19 3.46 23.97 -14.36
CA ASN A 19 3.49 22.56 -14.72
C ASN A 19 4.82 21.94 -14.21
N VAL A 20 4.71 20.82 -13.51
CA VAL A 20 5.86 20.03 -13.02
C VAL A 20 5.92 18.64 -13.66
N GLY A 21 4.95 18.29 -14.50
CA GLY A 21 4.89 16.97 -15.11
C GLY A 21 3.52 16.62 -15.68
N PHE A 22 3.31 15.32 -15.83
CA PHE A 22 2.05 14.73 -16.23
C PHE A 22 1.85 13.36 -15.57
N VAL A 23 0.60 12.94 -15.53
CA VAL A 23 0.18 11.62 -15.10
C VAL A 23 -0.52 10.92 -16.27
N LYS A 24 -0.22 9.63 -16.47
CA LYS A 24 -0.96 8.75 -17.39
C LYS A 24 -1.86 7.87 -16.55
N ILE A 25 -3.14 7.84 -16.86
CA ILE A 25 -4.14 7.06 -16.14
C ILE A 25 -4.66 5.97 -17.07
N GLU A 26 -4.69 4.75 -16.56
CA GLU A 26 -5.38 3.60 -17.16
C GLU A 26 -6.37 3.03 -16.14
N GLN A 27 -7.67 3.15 -16.40
CA GLN A 27 -8.72 2.77 -15.45
C GLN A 27 -9.72 1.81 -16.10
N ASP A 28 -10.06 0.73 -15.40
CA ASP A 28 -11.18 -0.15 -15.73
C ASP A 28 -12.15 -0.28 -14.54
N MET A 29 -12.85 -1.41 -14.37
CA MET A 29 -13.80 -1.59 -13.26
C MET A 29 -13.16 -2.26 -12.04
N GLU A 30 -11.98 -2.86 -12.21
CA GLU A 30 -11.29 -3.68 -11.20
C GLU A 30 -10.06 -2.95 -10.67
N GLN A 31 -9.38 -2.18 -11.51
CA GLN A 31 -8.14 -1.52 -11.15
C GLN A 31 -7.92 -0.20 -11.89
N CYS A 32 -7.13 0.67 -11.28
CA CYS A 32 -6.64 1.89 -11.88
C CYS A 32 -5.12 2.00 -11.68
N VAL A 33 -4.41 2.26 -12.76
CA VAL A 33 -2.96 2.50 -12.76
C VAL A 33 -2.70 3.94 -13.14
N ILE A 34 -1.93 4.64 -12.30
CA ILE A 34 -1.48 6.01 -12.51
C ILE A 34 0.04 6.02 -12.59
N HIS A 35 0.58 6.38 -13.75
CA HIS A 35 2.01 6.65 -13.91
C HIS A 35 2.28 8.14 -13.81
N VAL A 36 2.99 8.55 -12.78
CA VAL A 36 3.39 9.92 -12.49
C VAL A 36 4.79 10.18 -13.04
N HIS A 37 4.89 11.16 -13.94
CA HIS A 37 6.16 11.64 -14.46
C HIS A 37 6.29 13.13 -14.16
N GLY A 38 7.29 13.52 -13.39
CA GLY A 38 7.51 14.93 -13.09
C GLY A 38 8.95 15.26 -12.72
N LYS A 39 9.24 16.55 -12.62
CA LYS A 39 10.55 17.08 -12.22
C LYS A 39 10.42 18.45 -11.56
N GLY A 40 11.45 18.84 -10.82
CA GLY A 40 11.49 20.16 -10.18
C GLY A 40 10.55 20.30 -8.97
N PHE A 41 10.26 19.19 -8.31
CA PHE A 41 9.62 19.16 -6.99
C PHE A 41 10.53 19.85 -5.98
N ARG A 42 9.95 20.76 -5.19
CA ARG A 42 10.64 21.42 -4.09
C ARG A 42 10.48 20.56 -2.85
N MET A 43 11.60 20.28 -2.20
CA MET A 43 11.66 19.50 -0.97
C MET A 43 12.73 20.07 -0.06
N GLU A 44 12.58 19.81 1.24
CA GLU A 44 13.64 20.05 2.20
C GLU A 44 14.81 19.06 2.00
N GLU A 45 16.00 19.42 2.51
CA GLU A 45 17.25 18.68 2.32
C GLU A 45 17.18 17.22 2.87
N ASP A 46 16.27 16.95 3.81
CA ASP A 46 16.06 15.63 4.45
C ASP A 46 14.67 15.02 4.17
N ALA A 47 13.98 15.47 3.12
CA ALA A 47 12.63 14.99 2.83
C ALA A 47 12.63 13.47 2.53
N LYS A 48 11.67 12.76 3.15
CA LYS A 48 11.50 11.30 2.99
C LYS A 48 10.75 10.89 1.71
N GLY A 49 10.34 11.86 0.89
CA GLY A 49 9.52 11.68 -0.30
C GLY A 49 8.18 12.43 -0.22
N LEU A 50 7.33 12.27 -1.24
CA LEU A 50 6.02 12.92 -1.30
C LEU A 50 4.95 11.97 -0.79
N GLU A 51 4.14 12.41 0.16
CA GLU A 51 2.90 11.74 0.49
C GLU A 51 1.96 11.77 -0.71
N VAL A 52 1.46 10.61 -1.10
CA VAL A 52 0.55 10.42 -2.22
C VAL A 52 -0.86 10.27 -1.69
N TYR A 53 -1.80 11.04 -2.21
CA TYR A 53 -3.22 10.91 -1.90
C TYR A 53 -4.01 10.77 -3.18
N LEU A 54 -5.00 9.88 -3.20
CA LEU A 54 -6.10 9.97 -4.15
C LEU A 54 -7.22 10.76 -3.53
N PHE A 55 -7.87 11.63 -4.29
CA PHE A 55 -8.92 12.48 -3.76
C PHE A 55 -10.16 12.50 -4.64
N TRP A 56 -11.28 12.79 -4.01
CA TRP A 56 -12.55 13.09 -4.64
C TRP A 56 -13.21 14.28 -3.95
N ASN A 57 -14.23 14.82 -4.60
CA ASN A 57 -15.04 15.88 -4.03
C ASN A 57 -16.40 15.32 -3.65
N GLN A 58 -16.80 15.55 -2.41
CA GLN A 58 -18.12 15.22 -1.90
C GLN A 58 -18.62 16.43 -1.10
N ASP A 59 -19.81 16.94 -1.41
CA ASP A 59 -20.41 18.09 -0.72
C ASP A 59 -19.49 19.33 -0.63
N GLU A 60 -18.85 19.71 -1.74
CA GLU A 60 -17.86 20.82 -1.85
C GLU A 60 -16.57 20.62 -1.03
N LYS A 61 -16.41 19.45 -0.41
CA LYS A 61 -15.26 19.08 0.39
C LYS A 61 -14.30 18.20 -0.41
N CYS A 62 -13.02 18.57 -0.42
CA CYS A 62 -11.95 17.76 -1.00
C CYS A 62 -11.51 16.74 0.04
N THR A 63 -11.76 15.46 -0.22
CA THR A 63 -11.37 14.39 0.69
C THR A 63 -10.38 13.46 0.02
N GLY A 64 -9.29 13.14 0.71
CA GLY A 64 -8.18 12.38 0.15
C GLY A 64 -7.78 11.19 1.00
N ILE A 65 -7.71 10.01 0.38
CA ILE A 65 -7.18 8.80 1.00
C ILE A 65 -5.67 8.71 0.75
N ASN A 66 -4.90 8.41 1.79
CA ASN A 66 -3.46 8.27 1.67
C ASN A 66 -3.10 6.94 0.99
N MET A 67 -2.27 7.01 -0.05
CA MET A 67 -1.83 5.87 -0.85
C MET A 67 -0.36 5.51 -0.61
N GLY A 68 0.31 6.17 0.34
CA GLY A 68 1.70 5.97 0.68
C GLY A 68 2.57 7.19 0.43
N VAL A 69 3.89 6.95 0.28
CA VAL A 69 4.91 7.97 0.10
C VAL A 69 5.82 7.54 -1.05
N THR A 70 6.20 8.47 -1.93
CA THR A 70 7.17 8.20 -3.00
C THR A 70 8.59 8.09 -2.45
N GLU A 71 9.54 7.59 -3.23
CA GLU A 71 10.94 7.90 -2.99
C GLU A 71 11.19 9.42 -3.16
N PRO A 72 12.21 9.99 -2.49
CA PRO A 72 12.67 11.35 -2.77
C PRO A 72 13.04 11.49 -4.26
N PRO A 73 12.38 12.37 -5.03
CA PRO A 73 12.66 12.56 -6.45
C PRO A 73 14.08 13.06 -6.68
N SER A 74 14.85 12.37 -7.54
CA SER A 74 16.20 12.78 -7.92
C SER A 74 16.55 12.32 -9.33
N PRO A 75 16.72 13.22 -10.34
CA PRO A 75 16.31 14.64 -10.44
C PRO A 75 14.83 14.82 -10.84
N GLY A 76 14.07 13.73 -10.90
CA GLY A 76 12.65 13.70 -11.25
C GLY A 76 11.96 12.53 -10.57
N LEU A 77 10.63 12.49 -10.67
CA LEU A 77 9.78 11.43 -10.15
C LEU A 77 9.27 10.60 -11.31
N ASN A 78 9.51 9.29 -11.25
CA ASN A 78 8.83 8.29 -12.06
C ASN A 78 8.19 7.29 -11.10
N TYR A 79 6.91 7.47 -10.84
CA TYR A 79 6.19 6.73 -9.81
C TYR A 79 4.94 6.09 -10.39
N GLN A 80 4.64 4.86 -9.99
CA GLN A 80 3.45 4.15 -10.43
C GLN A 80 2.60 3.83 -9.21
N LEU A 81 1.34 4.25 -9.26
CA LEU A 81 0.32 3.91 -8.28
C LEU A 81 -0.69 2.98 -8.94
N CYS A 82 -0.91 1.81 -8.34
CA CYS A 82 -2.02 0.93 -8.69
C CYS A 82 -2.99 0.88 -7.51
N TYR A 83 -4.29 0.95 -7.79
CA TYR A 83 -5.33 0.83 -6.77
C TYR A 83 -6.60 0.15 -7.31
N THR A 84 -7.32 -0.51 -6.42
CA THR A 84 -8.62 -1.16 -6.70
C THR A 84 -9.75 -0.47 -5.91
N PRO A 85 -11.02 -0.84 -6.13
CA PRO A 85 -12.13 -0.31 -5.33
C PRO A 85 -11.99 -0.56 -3.82
N GLU A 86 -11.33 -1.65 -3.43
CA GLU A 86 -11.10 -2.01 -2.03
C GLU A 86 -10.11 -1.07 -1.33
N ASP A 87 -9.26 -0.37 -2.07
CA ASP A 87 -8.28 0.57 -1.51
C ASP A 87 -8.90 1.94 -1.17
N MET A 88 -10.16 2.19 -1.54
CA MET A 88 -10.79 3.52 -1.46
C MET A 88 -11.58 3.77 -0.16
N GLY A 89 -11.39 2.92 0.86
CA GLY A 89 -12.17 2.90 2.10
C GLY A 89 -13.58 2.32 1.89
N GLU A 90 -14.35 2.93 0.99
CA GLU A 90 -15.64 2.45 0.48
C GLU A 90 -15.53 2.20 -1.03
N LYS A 91 -16.15 1.14 -1.55
CA LYS A 91 -15.99 0.75 -2.97
C LYS A 91 -16.58 1.80 -3.92
N GLU A 92 -17.59 2.51 -3.46
CA GLU A 92 -18.28 3.59 -4.16
C GLU A 92 -17.32 4.76 -4.48
N ASN A 93 -16.32 5.00 -3.63
CA ASN A 93 -15.35 6.07 -3.80
C ASN A 93 -14.45 5.86 -5.03
N TYR A 94 -14.28 4.61 -5.50
CA TYR A 94 -13.51 4.30 -6.70
C TYR A 94 -13.97 5.07 -7.94
N GLY A 95 -15.29 5.18 -8.12
CA GLY A 95 -15.88 5.92 -9.23
C GLY A 95 -15.79 7.44 -9.06
N LEU A 96 -15.53 7.91 -7.84
CA LEU A 96 -15.50 9.32 -7.48
C LEU A 96 -14.10 9.93 -7.58
N VAL A 97 -13.05 9.10 -7.66
CA VAL A 97 -11.66 9.58 -7.72
C VAL A 97 -11.51 10.61 -8.84
N ASN A 98 -11.20 11.83 -8.44
CA ASN A 98 -11.05 12.99 -9.31
C ASN A 98 -9.59 13.45 -9.38
N GLY A 99 -8.69 12.75 -8.68
CA GLY A 99 -7.54 13.45 -8.15
C GLY A 99 -6.40 12.61 -7.59
N ILE A 100 -5.17 13.08 -7.83
CA ILE A 100 -3.95 12.64 -7.19
C ILE A 100 -3.24 13.88 -6.69
N ILE A 101 -2.86 13.83 -5.43
CA ILE A 101 -2.12 14.87 -4.73
C ILE A 101 -0.80 14.28 -4.28
N LEU A 102 0.27 15.03 -4.47
CA LEU A 102 1.58 14.77 -3.92
C LEU A 102 1.90 15.92 -2.97
N LYS A 103 2.13 15.62 -1.69
CA LYS A 103 2.44 16.62 -0.67
C LYS A 103 3.77 16.32 -0.01
N ASP A 104 4.59 17.35 0.14
CA ASP A 104 5.75 17.29 1.01
C ASP A 104 5.35 17.60 2.47
N ILE A 105 6.18 17.20 3.42
CA ILE A 105 6.01 17.48 4.86
C ILE A 105 5.98 18.99 5.16
N SER A 106 6.62 19.81 4.32
CA SER A 106 6.63 21.28 4.42
C SER A 106 5.32 21.92 3.94
N GLY A 107 4.42 21.15 3.31
CA GLY A 107 3.17 21.63 2.75
C GLY A 107 3.24 22.03 1.27
N HIS A 108 4.37 21.84 0.59
CA HIS A 108 4.42 21.95 -0.88
C HIS A 108 3.46 20.93 -1.51
N CYS A 109 2.55 21.42 -2.35
CA CYS A 109 1.45 20.62 -2.88
C CYS A 109 1.51 20.58 -4.40
N TYR A 110 1.42 19.37 -4.94
CA TYR A 110 1.34 19.11 -6.38
C TYR A 110 0.10 18.27 -6.65
N ALA A 111 -0.63 18.55 -7.73
CA ALA A 111 -1.81 17.76 -8.06
C ALA A 111 -2.08 17.71 -9.55
N ALA A 112 -2.67 16.58 -9.95
CA ALA A 112 -3.30 16.42 -11.25
C ALA A 112 -4.78 16.13 -10.99
N VAL A 113 -5.65 16.89 -11.66
CA VAL A 113 -7.11 16.79 -11.52
C VAL A 113 -7.68 16.20 -12.81
N TRP A 114 -8.63 15.27 -12.68
CA TRP A 114 -9.24 14.57 -13.80
C TRP A 114 -10.24 15.49 -14.49
N ASN A 115 -11.04 16.20 -13.70
CA ASN A 115 -12.04 17.16 -14.17
C ASN A 115 -11.54 18.61 -14.02
N ASP A 116 -12.08 19.53 -14.80
CA ASP A 116 -11.71 20.96 -14.77
C ASP A 116 -12.36 21.74 -13.63
N ASP A 117 -12.91 21.04 -12.62
CA ASP A 117 -13.59 21.66 -11.49
C ASP A 117 -12.60 22.41 -10.60
N ALA A 118 -13.05 23.51 -10.00
CA ALA A 118 -12.29 24.22 -8.99
C ALA A 118 -12.21 23.34 -7.72
N VAL A 119 -11.03 22.78 -7.46
CA VAL A 119 -10.81 21.92 -6.29
C VAL A 119 -9.91 22.62 -5.28
N ASN A 120 -10.35 22.65 -4.01
CA ASN A 120 -9.54 23.14 -2.88
C ASN A 120 -8.51 22.08 -2.45
N ILE A 121 -7.53 21.85 -3.33
CA ILE A 121 -6.47 20.83 -3.17
C ILE A 121 -5.64 21.06 -1.90
N CYS A 122 -5.36 22.34 -1.59
CA CYS A 122 -4.57 22.71 -0.41
C CYS A 122 -5.29 22.38 0.90
N GLN A 123 -6.62 22.46 0.93
CA GLN A 123 -7.45 22.17 2.10
C GLN A 123 -8.01 20.74 2.12
N MET A 124 -7.44 19.84 1.31
CA MET A 124 -7.84 18.42 1.32
C MET A 124 -7.79 17.88 2.75
N GLU A 125 -8.89 17.28 3.18
CA GLU A 125 -8.99 16.55 4.44
C GLU A 125 -8.65 15.08 4.22
N LYS A 126 -7.90 14.49 5.15
CA LYS A 126 -7.56 13.08 5.09
C LYS A 126 -8.83 12.26 5.34
N TRP A 127 -9.11 11.31 4.46
CA TRP A 127 -10.13 10.30 4.71
C TRP A 127 -9.65 9.42 5.87
N GLU A 128 -10.41 9.42 6.95
CA GLU A 128 -10.25 8.49 8.06
C GLU A 128 -11.54 7.67 8.11
N MET A 129 -11.42 6.34 8.23
CA MET A 129 -12.60 5.51 8.41
C MET A 129 -13.32 5.95 9.67
N ALA A 130 -14.59 6.36 9.55
CA ALA A 130 -15.45 6.56 10.70
C ALA A 130 -15.45 5.25 11.51
N GLU A 131 -15.16 5.35 12.81
CA GLU A 131 -15.39 4.24 13.74
C GLU A 131 -16.91 4.01 13.82
N GLU A 132 -17.46 3.20 12.92
CA GLU A 132 -18.85 2.75 13.07
C GLU A 132 -18.91 1.65 14.13
N GLU A 133 -19.54 2.01 15.25
CA GLU A 133 -19.96 1.13 16.33
C GLU A 133 -20.76 -0.08 15.79
N THR A 134 -20.36 -1.25 16.29
CA THR A 134 -21.14 -2.49 16.43
C THR A 134 -22.52 -2.55 15.76
N HIS A 135 -22.68 -3.44 14.77
CA HIS A 135 -23.79 -4.39 14.80
C HIS A 135 -23.48 -5.64 13.96
N GLU A 136 -23.51 -6.78 14.65
CA GLU A 136 -23.52 -8.12 14.08
C GLU A 136 -24.67 -8.27 13.07
N LYS A 137 -24.39 -8.85 11.90
CA LYS A 137 -25.20 -9.94 11.33
C LYS A 137 -24.46 -10.65 10.20
N GLU A 138 -24.22 -11.93 10.45
CA GLU A 138 -23.92 -12.95 9.45
C GLU A 138 -24.97 -12.94 8.32
N LYS A 139 -24.50 -13.09 7.08
CA LYS A 139 -24.99 -14.15 6.19
C LYS A 139 -24.07 -14.36 4.99
N SER A 140 -23.59 -15.61 4.93
CA SER A 140 -23.09 -16.40 3.82
C SER A 140 -23.40 -15.90 2.39
N ASN A 141 -22.38 -15.94 1.53
CA ASN A 141 -22.45 -16.83 0.37
C ASN A 141 -21.04 -17.31 -0.02
N ALA A 142 -20.98 -18.58 -0.43
CA ALA A 142 -19.77 -19.33 -0.73
C ALA A 142 -19.47 -19.32 -2.24
N GLU A 143 -18.18 -19.39 -2.59
CA GLU A 143 -17.54 -20.10 -3.72
C GLU A 143 -16.03 -19.76 -3.65
N ALA A 144 -15.15 -20.68 -3.19
CA ALA A 144 -14.31 -21.61 -3.98
C ALA A 144 -13.53 -20.88 -5.12
N SER A 145 -12.21 -20.91 -5.28
CA SER A 145 -11.10 -21.84 -4.96
C SER A 145 -9.79 -21.00 -4.96
N GLU A 146 -8.67 -21.38 -4.36
CA GLU A 146 -7.65 -22.28 -4.92
C GLU A 146 -6.66 -22.71 -3.83
N GLU A 147 -6.21 -23.95 -3.96
CA GLU A 147 -5.27 -24.66 -3.08
C GLU A 147 -3.88 -24.03 -3.14
N GLN A 148 -3.23 -23.81 -2.00
CA GLN A 148 -1.77 -23.67 -1.97
C GLN A 148 -1.16 -24.52 -0.86
N GLU A 149 -0.14 -25.25 -1.27
CA GLU A 149 0.48 -26.41 -0.65
C GLU A 149 1.28 -26.05 0.61
N VAL A 150 1.14 -26.85 1.66
CA VAL A 150 2.09 -26.91 2.77
C VAL A 150 3.12 -27.98 2.45
N LYS A 151 4.34 -27.59 2.10
CA LYS A 151 5.49 -28.49 2.15
C LYS A 151 6.23 -28.27 3.46
N GLU A 152 6.09 -29.23 4.37
CA GLU A 152 6.98 -29.39 5.52
C GLU A 152 8.42 -29.55 5.01
N CYS A 153 9.28 -28.60 5.35
CA CYS A 153 10.73 -28.77 5.28
C CYS A 153 11.32 -28.29 6.60
N GLY A 154 12.11 -29.15 7.27
CA GLY A 154 12.56 -29.03 8.66
C GLY A 154 13.50 -27.84 8.95
N LYS A 155 13.00 -26.62 8.83
CA LYS A 155 13.68 -25.36 9.16
C LYS A 155 13.04 -24.72 10.40
N ARG A 156 13.81 -23.85 11.05
CA ARG A 156 13.56 -23.19 12.33
C ARG A 156 12.25 -22.37 12.41
N TYR A 157 11.54 -22.20 11.30
CA TYR A 157 10.40 -21.32 11.14
C TYR A 157 9.21 -22.07 10.54
N LYS A 158 8.02 -21.92 11.14
CA LYS A 158 6.76 -22.29 10.49
C LYS A 158 6.27 -21.09 9.70
N VAL A 159 6.23 -21.19 8.37
CA VAL A 159 5.84 -20.07 7.50
C VAL A 159 4.57 -20.41 6.73
N ARG A 160 3.62 -19.49 6.72
CA ARG A 160 2.37 -19.56 5.97
C ARG A 160 2.25 -18.33 5.08
N LYS A 161 2.02 -18.55 3.79
CA LYS A 161 1.66 -17.49 2.85
C LYS A 161 0.23 -17.05 3.11
N ILE A 162 0.01 -15.74 3.19
CA ILE A 162 -1.31 -15.15 3.35
C ILE A 162 -1.50 -14.03 2.32
N GLN A 163 -2.75 -13.80 1.95
CA GLN A 163 -3.14 -12.65 1.14
C GLN A 163 -3.57 -11.50 2.03
N ARG A 164 -3.69 -10.28 1.48
CA ARG A 164 -4.13 -9.11 2.28
C ARG A 164 -5.52 -9.33 2.89
N LYS A 165 -6.42 -10.00 2.17
CA LYS A 165 -7.76 -10.40 2.66
C LYS A 165 -7.71 -11.36 3.86
N ASP A 166 -6.64 -12.12 3.99
CA ASP A 166 -6.48 -13.11 5.07
C ASP A 166 -5.97 -12.47 6.36
N MET A 167 -5.67 -11.17 6.39
CA MET A 167 -5.29 -10.45 7.62
C MET A 167 -6.35 -10.52 8.72
N VAL A 168 -7.59 -10.87 8.36
CA VAL A 168 -8.67 -11.19 9.32
C VAL A 168 -8.33 -12.34 10.28
N CYS A 169 -7.35 -13.18 9.96
CA CYS A 169 -6.87 -14.24 10.86
C CYS A 169 -6.08 -13.71 12.06
N LEU A 170 -5.64 -12.45 12.02
CA LEU A 170 -5.01 -11.77 13.14
C LEU A 170 -6.07 -11.11 14.04
N PRO A 171 -5.79 -10.89 15.33
CA PRO A 171 -6.63 -10.08 16.20
C PRO A 171 -6.92 -8.71 15.60
N ARG A 172 -8.14 -8.20 15.78
CA ARG A 172 -8.61 -6.93 15.19
C ARG A 172 -7.67 -5.74 15.44
N CYS A 173 -6.97 -5.70 16.57
CA CYS A 173 -6.01 -4.63 16.87
C CYS A 173 -4.78 -4.59 15.95
N GLU A 174 -4.49 -5.68 15.24
CA GLU A 174 -3.40 -5.81 14.27
C GLU A 174 -3.86 -5.48 12.84
N TRP A 175 -5.17 -5.36 12.58
CA TRP A 175 -5.70 -5.05 11.23
C TRP A 175 -5.27 -3.68 10.73
N LYS A 176 -4.93 -2.75 11.64
CA LYS A 176 -4.29 -1.48 11.32
C LYS A 176 -3.03 -1.63 10.45
N HIS A 177 -2.39 -2.80 10.47
CA HIS A 177 -1.22 -3.09 9.65
C HIS A 177 -1.56 -3.35 8.18
N ALA A 178 -2.81 -3.67 7.84
CA ALA A 178 -3.26 -3.78 6.44
C ALA A 178 -3.07 -2.45 5.67
N ASN A 179 -3.11 -1.33 6.39
CA ASN A 179 -2.93 0.01 5.84
C ASN A 179 -1.51 0.54 6.05
N ASN A 180 -0.57 -0.28 6.56
CA ASN A 180 0.82 0.15 6.71
C ASN A 180 1.46 0.27 5.32
N SER A 181 1.98 1.45 4.97
CA SER A 181 2.51 1.74 3.65
C SER A 181 3.62 0.79 3.20
N PHE A 182 4.46 0.33 4.13
CA PHE A 182 5.52 -0.64 3.83
C PHE A 182 4.94 -2.01 3.46
N LEU A 183 3.96 -2.49 4.23
CA LEU A 183 3.25 -3.74 3.94
C LEU A 183 2.49 -3.69 2.62
N VAL A 184 1.75 -2.60 2.39
CA VAL A 184 0.97 -2.38 1.17
C VAL A 184 1.90 -2.41 -0.05
N HIS A 185 3.05 -1.71 0.03
CA HIS A 185 4.03 -1.65 -1.04
C HIS A 185 4.67 -3.02 -1.33
N GLY A 186 5.14 -3.72 -0.30
CA GLY A 186 5.72 -5.06 -0.48
C GLY A 186 4.70 -6.05 -1.05
N TYR A 187 3.46 -6.02 -0.57
CA TYR A 187 2.39 -6.86 -1.10
C TYR A 187 2.07 -6.57 -2.56
N TYR A 188 2.06 -5.31 -3.00
CA TYR A 188 1.78 -5.00 -4.40
C TYR A 188 2.92 -5.36 -5.34
N ASN A 189 4.16 -5.37 -4.85
CA ASN A 189 5.31 -5.74 -5.66
C ASN A 189 5.48 -7.26 -5.82
N TYR A 190 5.08 -8.04 -4.80
CA TYR A 190 5.33 -9.49 -4.76
C TYR A 190 4.06 -10.33 -4.57
N HIS A 191 2.87 -9.72 -4.48
CA HIS A 191 1.54 -10.35 -4.42
C HIS A 191 1.28 -11.32 -3.26
N HIS A 192 2.08 -11.26 -2.20
CA HIS A 192 1.85 -12.08 -1.01
C HIS A 192 2.41 -11.44 0.26
N LEU A 193 1.96 -11.95 1.41
CA LEU A 193 2.56 -11.71 2.73
C LEU A 193 2.82 -13.07 3.37
N ILE A 194 3.54 -13.07 4.49
CA ILE A 194 3.72 -14.28 5.27
C ILE A 194 3.33 -14.05 6.74
N LEU A 195 2.82 -15.10 7.36
CA LEU A 195 2.85 -15.27 8.80
C LEU A 195 3.91 -16.31 9.12
N THR A 196 4.80 -15.98 10.04
CA THR A 196 5.85 -16.89 10.49
C THR A 196 5.86 -16.99 12.01
N VAL A 197 6.15 -18.16 12.55
CA VAL A 197 6.41 -18.34 13.98
C VAL A 197 7.90 -18.57 14.18
N CYS A 198 8.55 -17.66 14.89
CA CYS A 198 9.95 -17.76 15.31
C CYS A 198 10.02 -17.72 16.83
N ASP A 199 10.69 -18.70 17.45
CA ASP A 199 10.90 -18.76 18.91
C ASP A 199 9.60 -18.59 19.74
N GLY A 200 8.47 -19.08 19.21
CA GLY A 200 7.14 -19.00 19.83
C GLY A 200 6.42 -17.65 19.68
N GLN A 201 6.94 -16.76 18.83
CA GLN A 201 6.31 -15.48 18.52
C GLN A 201 5.81 -15.44 17.09
N LEU A 202 4.54 -15.04 16.93
CA LEU A 202 3.93 -14.83 15.63
C LEU A 202 4.43 -13.51 15.04
N LYS A 203 4.91 -13.57 13.80
CA LYS A 203 5.41 -12.44 13.05
C LYS A 203 4.71 -12.31 11.71
N LEU A 204 4.46 -11.07 11.32
CA LEU A 204 3.96 -10.69 10.00
C LEU A 204 5.14 -10.26 9.14
N GLY A 205 5.34 -10.94 8.01
CA GLY A 205 6.43 -10.69 7.07
C GLY A 205 5.92 -10.05 5.79
N VAL A 206 6.61 -8.99 5.37
CA VAL A 206 6.39 -8.27 4.12
C VAL A 206 7.52 -8.62 3.16
N PRO A 207 7.24 -9.13 1.95
CA PRO A 207 8.29 -9.47 1.00
C PRO A 207 9.05 -8.23 0.53
N GLY A 208 10.37 -8.38 0.38
CA GLY A 208 11.27 -7.28 0.09
C GLY A 208 12.70 -7.73 -0.18
N VAL A 209 13.55 -6.79 -0.63
CA VAL A 209 14.98 -7.06 -0.82
C VAL A 209 15.78 -6.51 0.36
N TYR A 210 16.88 -7.20 0.69
CA TYR A 210 17.79 -6.75 1.74
C TYR A 210 18.73 -5.66 1.22
N HIS A 211 18.24 -4.42 1.21
CA HIS A 211 19.03 -3.24 0.88
C HIS A 211 19.11 -2.29 2.10
N PRO A 212 20.23 -1.59 2.36
CA PRO A 212 20.37 -0.71 3.54
C PRO A 212 19.32 0.41 3.64
N GLN A 213 18.77 0.85 2.52
CA GLN A 213 17.67 1.84 2.51
C GLN A 213 16.33 1.19 2.85
N GLU A 214 16.08 -0.01 2.34
CA GLU A 214 14.88 -0.78 2.65
C GLU A 214 14.88 -1.20 4.11
N ALA A 215 16.04 -1.56 4.68
CA ALA A 215 16.19 -1.83 6.11
C ALA A 215 15.78 -0.64 6.98
N LYS A 216 16.23 0.58 6.62
CA LYS A 216 15.85 1.81 7.35
C LYS A 216 14.37 2.14 7.20
N ALA A 217 13.80 1.91 6.02
CA ALA A 217 12.37 2.11 5.78
C ALA A 217 11.56 1.08 6.58
N ALA A 218 11.87 -0.20 6.45
CA ALA A 218 11.27 -1.30 7.18
C ALA A 218 11.29 -1.03 8.68
N GLU A 219 12.45 -0.67 9.24
CA GLU A 219 12.59 -0.29 10.65
C GLU A 219 11.69 0.90 11.04
N SER A 220 11.63 1.94 10.21
CA SER A 220 10.79 3.12 10.46
C SER A 220 9.28 2.81 10.40
N PHE A 221 8.87 1.89 9.52
CA PHE A 221 7.50 1.39 9.44
C PHE A 221 7.22 0.23 10.40
N GLY A 222 8.25 -0.20 11.12
CA GLY A 222 8.17 -1.10 12.25
C GLY A 222 8.36 -2.59 11.96
N PHE A 223 8.98 -2.93 10.83
CA PHE A 223 9.41 -4.27 10.43
C PHE A 223 10.95 -4.36 10.55
N PRO A 224 11.52 -4.40 11.76
CA PRO A 224 12.97 -4.27 11.97
C PRO A 224 13.76 -5.53 11.63
N GLU A 225 13.12 -6.70 11.55
CA GLU A 225 13.79 -7.97 11.35
C GLU A 225 13.72 -8.41 9.89
N PHE A 226 14.77 -9.06 9.38
CA PHE A 226 14.78 -9.62 8.03
C PHE A 226 14.94 -11.14 8.06
N LEU A 227 14.05 -11.85 7.38
CA LEU A 227 14.05 -13.30 7.21
C LEU A 227 14.39 -13.63 5.75
N PRO A 228 15.59 -14.15 5.45
CA PRO A 228 15.96 -14.54 4.09
C PRO A 228 15.02 -15.60 3.53
N PHE A 229 14.67 -15.49 2.24
CA PHE A 229 13.77 -16.41 1.57
C PHE A 229 14.26 -17.87 1.65
N GLU A 230 15.59 -18.08 1.58
CA GLU A 230 16.21 -19.40 1.65
C GLU A 230 15.89 -20.13 2.96
N GLU A 231 15.56 -19.41 4.04
CA GLU A 231 15.20 -19.99 5.33
C GLU A 231 13.71 -20.36 5.44
N THR A 232 12.87 -19.79 4.58
CA THR A 232 11.41 -19.98 4.63
C THR A 232 10.92 -21.29 4.00
N GLY A 233 11.66 -21.82 3.03
CA GLY A 233 11.27 -23.06 2.32
C GLY A 233 10.00 -22.94 1.45
N LEU A 234 9.52 -21.72 1.22
CA LEU A 234 8.37 -21.45 0.35
C LEU A 234 8.75 -21.67 -1.13
N ALA A 235 7.77 -22.11 -1.93
CA ALA A 235 7.87 -22.09 -3.38
C ALA A 235 7.23 -20.78 -3.88
N LEU A 236 8.04 -19.91 -4.48
CA LEU A 236 7.59 -18.64 -5.07
C LEU A 236 7.75 -18.69 -6.58
N THR A 237 6.83 -18.05 -7.30
CA THR A 237 6.93 -17.86 -8.75
C THR A 237 7.88 -16.72 -9.09
N GLU A 238 8.37 -16.62 -10.34
CA GLU A 238 9.28 -15.54 -10.77
C GLU A 238 8.70 -14.12 -10.53
N GLU A 239 7.38 -13.98 -10.52
CA GLU A 239 6.67 -12.72 -10.22
C GLU A 239 6.60 -12.38 -8.72
N GLU A 240 6.92 -13.34 -7.84
CA GLU A 240 6.83 -13.22 -6.38
C GLU A 240 8.20 -13.07 -5.72
N THR A 241 9.27 -13.00 -6.51
CA THR A 241 10.66 -12.91 -6.03
C THR A 241 11.41 -11.84 -6.82
N ASN A 242 12.55 -11.41 -6.27
CA ASN A 242 13.48 -10.54 -6.96
C ASN A 242 14.84 -11.26 -7.06
N ASP A 243 15.36 -11.39 -8.27
CA ASP A 243 16.64 -12.05 -8.56
C ASP A 243 17.86 -11.10 -8.48
N ARG A 244 17.62 -9.79 -8.29
CA ARG A 244 18.68 -8.77 -8.31
C ARG A 244 19.49 -8.72 -7.02
N GLU A 245 18.89 -9.01 -5.87
CA GLU A 245 19.50 -8.94 -4.52
C GLU A 245 18.94 -10.02 -3.58
N THR A 246 19.44 -10.09 -2.34
CA THR A 246 18.96 -11.04 -1.33
C THR A 246 17.48 -10.77 -1.02
N PHE A 247 16.61 -11.64 -1.54
CA PHE A 247 15.17 -11.56 -1.33
C PHE A 247 14.76 -12.25 -0.02
N GLY A 248 13.74 -11.72 0.64
CA GLY A 248 13.24 -12.26 1.88
C GLY A 248 12.05 -11.47 2.41
N TYR A 249 11.88 -11.50 3.72
CA TYR A 249 10.72 -10.94 4.39
C TYR A 249 11.12 -10.06 5.55
N TRP A 250 10.67 -8.82 5.52
CA TRP A 250 10.76 -7.89 6.62
C TRP A 250 9.65 -8.17 7.63
N CYS A 251 10.03 -8.56 8.84
CA CYS A 251 9.17 -9.12 9.86
C CYS A 251 8.92 -8.15 11.01
N ARG A 252 7.68 -8.20 11.52
CA ARG A 252 7.24 -7.52 12.75
C ARG A 252 6.52 -8.52 13.64
N ASP A 253 6.74 -8.42 14.95
CA ASP A 253 5.95 -9.14 15.94
C ASP A 253 4.51 -8.64 15.94
N VAL A 254 3.57 -9.59 15.83
CA VAL A 254 2.14 -9.32 15.89
C VAL A 254 1.52 -10.14 17.01
N ARG A 255 0.50 -9.58 17.66
CA ARG A 255 -0.27 -10.33 18.66
C ARG A 255 -1.09 -11.40 17.95
N GLY A 256 -1.08 -12.64 18.46
CA GLY A 256 -1.87 -13.73 17.90
C GLY A 256 -1.48 -15.08 18.49
N SER A 257 -2.30 -16.10 18.23
CA SER A 257 -1.92 -17.49 18.54
C SER A 257 -0.92 -17.98 17.50
N GLU A 258 0.00 -18.87 17.90
CA GLU A 258 0.86 -19.58 16.95
C GLU A 258 0.03 -20.34 15.90
N ASP A 259 -1.20 -20.74 16.24
CA ASP A 259 -2.16 -21.39 15.34
C ASP A 259 -2.60 -20.51 14.15
N CYS A 260 -2.38 -19.18 14.20
CA CYS A 260 -2.68 -18.30 13.06
C CYS A 260 -1.75 -18.60 11.87
N ALA A 261 -0.55 -19.11 12.13
CA ALA A 261 0.35 -19.63 11.11
C ALA A 261 -0.03 -21.04 10.63
N ASP A 262 -0.95 -21.74 11.30
CA ASP A 262 -1.42 -23.06 10.89
C ASP A 262 -2.66 -22.97 9.98
N ILE A 263 -2.67 -23.78 8.92
CA ILE A 263 -3.69 -23.74 7.86
C ILE A 263 -5.03 -24.39 8.28
N GLN A 264 -5.07 -25.08 9.42
CA GLN A 264 -6.24 -25.86 9.85
C GLN A 264 -7.34 -25.07 10.57
N ARG A 265 -7.14 -23.78 10.88
CA ARG A 265 -8.19 -22.96 11.50
C ARG A 265 -9.23 -22.52 10.44
N LYS A 266 -10.13 -23.45 10.12
CA LYS A 266 -11.45 -23.11 9.55
C LYS A 266 -12.17 -22.22 10.56
N ILE A 267 -12.50 -21.00 10.16
CA ILE A 267 -13.53 -20.18 10.80
C ILE A 267 -14.86 -20.64 10.22
#